data_AF-A0A326TX09-F1
#
_entry.id   AF-A0A326TX09-F1
#
_cell.length_a   1.000
_cell.length_b   1.000
_cell.length_c   1.000
_cell.angle_alpha   90.00
_cell.angle_beta   90.00
_cell.angle_gamma   90.00
#
_symmetry.space_group_name_H-M   'P 1'
#
loop_
_entity.id
_entity.type
_entity.pdbx_description
1 polymer ?
#
loop_
_entity_poly.entity_id
_entity_poly.type
_entity_poly.pdbx_seq_one_letter_code
_entity_poly.pdbx_strand_id
1 'polypeptide(L)'
;MPTLDRDTVHRYAGLYCTFTWQDRGGDSAYVTATTIVGTLPEKVNGAPVYAVQVDGIAHSCFGYAYPMKETVKVYLQENGEPETDDATQEEVALAIQHEREKACQEYTSLMLLVQAGAYVEDPEDGTYWYEECNLSAAIQCLDQWALAQGLHFAPTPDGNGYQLEPATQEELDAYAQAVAEEDEEDEEA
;
A
#
# COMPACT_ATOMS: atom_id res chain seq x y z
N MET A 1 9.56 -9.39 -19.74
CA MET A 1 9.42 -7.95 -19.97
C MET A 1 10.19 -7.25 -18.86
N PRO A 2 10.83 -6.08 -19.08
CA PRO A 2 11.42 -5.34 -17.98
C PRO A 2 10.32 -5.01 -16.97
N THR A 3 10.57 -5.34 -15.70
CA THR A 3 9.64 -5.11 -14.59
C THR A 3 10.30 -4.11 -13.65
N LEU A 4 9.55 -3.10 -13.24
CA LEU A 4 9.99 -2.15 -12.23
C LEU A 4 9.75 -2.80 -10.86
N ASP A 5 10.83 -3.23 -10.20
CA ASP A 5 10.76 -3.86 -8.88
C ASP A 5 10.61 -2.82 -7.76
N ARG A 6 10.13 -3.28 -6.60
CA ARG A 6 9.79 -2.44 -5.46
C ARG A 6 11.00 -1.68 -4.90
N ASP A 7 12.17 -2.31 -4.81
CA ASP A 7 13.37 -1.67 -4.27
C ASP A 7 13.83 -0.54 -5.20
N THR A 8 13.74 -0.77 -6.51
CA THR A 8 14.00 0.27 -7.52
C THR A 8 13.02 1.43 -7.38
N VAL A 9 11.72 1.19 -7.18
CA VAL A 9 10.72 2.24 -6.95
C VAL A 9 11.09 3.11 -5.76
N HIS A 10 11.35 2.49 -4.60
CA HIS A 10 11.72 3.22 -3.38
C HIS A 10 13.00 4.05 -3.56
N ARG A 11 14.01 3.46 -4.19
CA ARG A 11 15.30 4.12 -4.46
C ARG A 11 15.14 5.34 -5.37
N TYR A 12 14.43 5.22 -6.49
CA TYR A 12 14.29 6.32 -7.45
C TYR A 12 13.42 7.45 -6.92
N ALA A 13 12.37 7.13 -6.16
CA ALA A 13 11.57 8.13 -5.45
C ALA A 13 12.43 8.91 -4.44
N GLY A 14 13.19 8.20 -3.60
CA GLY A 14 14.03 8.82 -2.57
C GLY A 14 15.16 9.68 -3.14
N LEU A 15 15.83 9.22 -4.19
CA LEU A 15 16.89 10.00 -4.86
C LEU A 15 16.34 11.28 -5.46
N TYR A 16 15.23 11.20 -6.22
CA TYR A 16 14.59 12.37 -6.80
C TYR A 16 14.22 13.40 -5.74
N CYS A 17 13.52 13.00 -4.67
CA CYS A 17 13.12 13.93 -3.61
C CYS A 17 14.32 14.56 -2.91
N THR A 18 15.39 13.79 -2.66
CA THR A 18 16.61 14.33 -2.03
C THR A 18 17.20 15.47 -2.84
N PHE A 19 17.34 15.30 -4.17
CA PHE A 19 17.87 16.35 -5.04
C PHE A 19 16.92 17.54 -5.14
N THR A 20 15.62 17.30 -5.33
CA THR A 20 14.61 18.36 -5.39
C THR A 20 14.58 19.21 -4.11
N TRP A 21 14.76 18.60 -2.93
CA TRP A 21 14.80 19.33 -1.66
C TRP A 21 16.08 20.14 -1.47
N GLN A 22 17.23 19.63 -1.92
CA GLN A 22 18.49 20.38 -1.91
C GLN A 22 18.40 21.60 -2.83
N ASP A 23 17.87 21.44 -4.05
CA ASP A 23 17.70 22.51 -5.02
C ASP A 23 16.75 23.63 -4.54
N ARG A 24 15.77 23.29 -3.69
CA ARG A 24 14.86 24.26 -3.06
C ARG A 24 15.49 25.04 -1.89
N GLY A 25 16.80 24.91 -1.67
CA GLY A 25 17.56 25.72 -0.70
C GLY A 25 17.98 24.98 0.57
N GLY A 26 17.92 23.65 0.57
CA GLY A 26 18.50 22.83 1.63
C GLY A 26 20.01 22.68 1.43
N ASP A 27 20.80 22.94 2.48
CA ASP A 27 22.24 22.64 2.50
C ASP A 27 22.48 21.11 2.48
N SER A 28 21.59 20.37 3.13
CA SER A 28 21.47 18.92 2.99
C SER A 28 20.02 18.48 3.18
N ALA A 29 19.67 17.33 2.62
CA ALA A 29 18.37 16.71 2.78
C ALA A 29 18.53 15.19 2.80
N TYR A 30 17.72 14.51 3.60
CA TYR A 30 17.75 13.05 3.72
C TYR A 30 16.33 12.51 3.80
N VAL A 31 16.12 11.38 3.13
CA VAL A 31 14.87 10.62 3.18
C VAL A 31 14.84 9.80 4.46
N THR A 32 13.72 9.88 5.19
CA THR A 32 13.49 9.08 6.40
C THR A 32 12.59 7.89 6.13
N ALA A 33 11.65 8.02 5.18
CA ALA A 33 10.75 6.94 4.79
C ALA A 33 10.29 7.08 3.34
N THR A 34 9.98 5.95 2.73
CA THR A 34 9.31 5.89 1.42
C THR A 34 8.18 4.88 1.49
N THR A 35 6.99 5.29 1.08
CA THR A 35 5.77 4.48 1.17
C THR A 35 5.08 4.49 -0.18
N ILE A 36 4.92 3.32 -0.78
CA ILE A 36 4.09 3.18 -1.98
C ILE A 36 2.65 3.35 -1.54
N VAL A 37 1.98 4.42 -2.00
CA VAL A 37 0.58 4.67 -1.68
C VAL A 37 -0.37 3.91 -2.60
N GLY A 38 0.13 3.50 -3.78
CA GLY A 38 -0.60 2.67 -4.71
C GLY A 38 -0.02 2.73 -6.12
N THR A 39 -0.78 2.21 -7.08
CA THR A 39 -0.45 2.34 -8.51
C THR A 39 -1.53 3.12 -9.24
N LEU A 40 -1.14 3.86 -10.28
CA LEU A 40 -2.12 4.45 -11.19
C LEU A 40 -2.77 3.35 -12.05
N PRO A 41 -4.01 3.58 -12.53
CA PRO A 41 -4.70 2.63 -13.40
C PRO A 41 -4.02 2.45 -14.76
N GLU A 42 -3.30 3.48 -15.22
CA GLU A 42 -2.52 3.42 -16.45
C GLU A 42 -1.21 2.65 -16.28
N LYS A 43 -0.76 2.04 -17.38
CA LYS A 43 0.54 1.38 -17.48
C LYS A 43 1.41 2.12 -18.48
N VAL A 44 2.66 2.35 -18.12
CA VAL A 44 3.67 2.90 -19.03
C VAL A 44 4.63 1.78 -19.39
N ASN A 45 4.85 1.57 -20.69
CA ASN A 45 5.66 0.47 -21.23
C ASN A 45 5.24 -0.92 -20.69
N GLY A 46 3.94 -1.13 -20.45
CA GLY A 46 3.39 -2.38 -19.90
C GLY A 46 3.65 -2.61 -18.41
N ALA A 47 4.35 -1.69 -17.73
CA ALA A 47 4.63 -1.72 -16.30
C ALA A 47 3.67 -0.79 -15.51
N PRO A 48 3.42 -1.07 -14.22
CA PRO A 48 2.66 -0.17 -13.36
C PRO A 48 3.38 1.17 -13.17
N VAL A 49 2.60 2.23 -12.99
CA VAL A 49 3.10 3.51 -12.47
C VAL A 49 2.84 3.56 -10.98
N TYR A 50 3.88 3.69 -10.17
CA TYR A 50 3.78 3.71 -8.71
C TYR A 50 3.67 5.14 -8.20
N ALA A 51 2.71 5.43 -7.35
CA ALA A 51 2.68 6.64 -6.55
C ALA A 51 3.39 6.36 -5.22
N VAL A 52 4.37 7.20 -4.88
CA VAL A 52 5.26 7.00 -3.72
C VAL A 52 5.29 8.27 -2.90
N GLN A 53 4.88 8.17 -1.64
CA GLN A 53 5.06 9.20 -0.64
C GLN A 53 6.48 9.11 -0.08
N VAL A 54 7.17 10.25 -0.03
CA VAL A 54 8.53 10.36 0.47
C VAL A 54 8.55 11.37 1.60
N ASP A 55 8.87 10.89 2.80
CA ASP A 55 9.05 11.71 3.98
C ASP A 55 10.55 11.88 4.25
N GLY A 56 10.94 13.07 4.72
CA GLY A 56 12.34 13.37 5.00
C GLY A 56 12.55 14.63 5.81
N ILE A 57 13.81 15.00 5.97
CA ILE A 57 14.25 16.18 6.70
C ILE A 57 15.22 16.96 5.83
N ALA A 58 14.97 18.26 5.69
CA ALA A 58 15.88 19.20 5.04
C ALA A 58 16.52 20.12 6.08
N HIS A 59 17.79 20.47 5.85
CA HIS A 59 18.56 21.39 6.67
C HIS A 59 18.77 22.69 5.93
N SER A 60 18.38 23.80 6.56
CA SER A 60 18.64 25.15 6.05
C SER A 60 20.10 25.54 6.25
N CYS A 61 20.62 26.37 5.36
CA CYS A 61 21.93 27.03 5.51
C CYS A 61 22.00 27.96 6.75
N PHE A 62 20.86 28.26 7.39
CA PHE A 62 20.77 29.01 8.64
C PHE A 62 20.81 28.12 9.90
N GLY A 63 21.02 26.81 9.75
CA GLY A 63 21.29 25.90 10.87
C GLY A 63 20.04 25.33 11.57
N TYR A 64 18.87 25.36 10.94
CA TYR A 64 17.68 24.67 11.42
C TYR A 64 17.24 23.57 10.45
N ALA A 65 16.62 22.52 10.99
CA ALA A 65 16.05 21.41 10.24
C ALA A 65 14.52 21.52 10.17
N TYR A 66 13.91 21.07 9.08
CA TYR A 66 12.46 21.06 8.90
C TYR A 66 11.99 19.81 8.15
N PRO A 67 10.80 19.29 8.50
CA PRO A 67 10.25 18.11 7.84
C PRO A 67 9.84 18.44 6.40
N MET A 68 10.06 17.49 5.51
CA MET A 68 9.67 17.53 4.11
C MET A 68 8.82 16.31 3.79
N LYS A 69 7.81 16.53 2.95
CA LYS A 69 6.90 15.46 2.49
C LYS A 69 6.50 15.77 1.07
N GLU A 70 6.73 14.81 0.18
CA GLU A 70 6.36 14.90 -1.23
C GLU A 70 5.72 13.60 -1.67
N THR A 71 4.98 13.64 -2.78
CA THR A 71 4.52 12.43 -3.46
C THR A 71 4.94 12.50 -4.91
N VAL A 72 5.58 11.42 -5.37
CA VAL A 72 6.15 11.30 -6.70
C VAL A 72 5.58 10.08 -7.40
N LYS A 73 5.62 10.08 -8.73
CA LYS A 73 5.32 8.90 -9.53
C LYS A 73 6.61 8.31 -10.06
N VAL A 74 6.74 6.99 -10.01
CA VAL A 74 7.86 6.25 -10.58
C VAL A 74 7.33 5.26 -11.60
N TYR A 75 7.88 5.30 -12.82
CA TYR A 75 7.44 4.45 -13.93
C TYR A 75 8.60 4.06 -14.83
N LEU A 76 8.35 3.12 -15.74
CA LEU A 76 9.35 2.62 -16.68
C LEU A 76 9.21 3.33 -18.03
N GLN A 77 10.25 4.02 -18.49
CA GLN A 77 10.29 4.62 -19.82
C GLN A 77 10.36 3.58 -20.94
N GLU A 78 10.20 4.01 -22.20
CA GLU A 78 10.33 3.16 -23.38
C GLU A 78 11.70 2.50 -23.52
N ASN A 79 12.77 3.18 -23.06
CA ASN A 79 14.14 2.65 -23.05
C ASN A 79 14.37 1.58 -21.95
N GLY A 80 13.38 1.34 -21.08
CA GLY A 80 13.48 0.42 -19.95
C GLY A 80 14.19 0.98 -18.71
N GLU A 81 14.44 2.28 -18.65
CA GLU A 81 14.97 2.96 -17.46
C GLU A 81 13.84 3.53 -16.60
N PRO A 82 13.98 3.54 -15.26
CA PRO A 82 13.01 4.20 -14.39
C PRO A 82 13.07 5.72 -14.52
N GLU A 83 11.92 6.37 -14.53
CA GLU A 83 11.76 7.82 -14.45
C GLU A 83 10.89 8.19 -13.25
N THR A 84 11.20 9.34 -12.65
CA THR A 84 10.49 9.88 -11.50
C THR A 84 10.06 11.32 -11.78
N ASP A 85 8.79 11.61 -11.51
CA ASP A 85 8.20 12.95 -11.60
C ASP A 85 7.38 13.29 -10.35
N ASP A 86 7.11 14.57 -10.13
CA ASP A 86 6.13 15.01 -9.13
C ASP A 86 4.75 14.42 -9.46
N ALA A 87 4.06 13.85 -8.46
CA ALA A 87 2.69 13.40 -8.61
C ALA A 87 1.73 14.53 -8.24
N THR A 88 0.73 14.76 -9.09
CA THR A 88 -0.35 15.69 -8.80
C THR A 88 -1.30 15.11 -7.75
N GLN A 89 -2.05 15.97 -7.05
CA GLN A 89 -3.05 15.51 -6.06
C GLN A 89 -4.13 14.62 -6.70
N GLU A 90 -4.48 14.89 -7.97
CA GLU A 90 -5.43 14.07 -8.73
C GLU A 90 -4.88 12.67 -9.00
N GLU A 91 -3.61 12.56 -9.41
CA GLU A 91 -2.93 11.27 -9.60
C GLU A 91 -2.83 10.50 -8.29
N VAL A 92 -2.50 11.16 -7.18
CA VAL A 92 -2.43 10.50 -5.87
C VAL A 92 -3.81 9.96 -5.46
N ALA A 93 -4.85 10.76 -5.60
CA ALA A 93 -6.22 10.32 -5.31
C ALA A 93 -6.63 9.14 -6.20
N LEU A 94 -6.26 9.18 -7.49
CA LEU A 94 -6.54 8.11 -8.44
C LEU A 94 -5.80 6.82 -8.10
N ALA A 95 -4.53 6.90 -7.68
CA ALA A 95 -3.75 5.74 -7.28
C ALA A 95 -4.33 5.05 -6.03
N ILE A 96 -4.73 5.83 -5.04
CA ILE A 96 -5.37 5.32 -3.82
C ILE A 96 -6.71 4.65 -4.16
N GLN A 97 -7.52 5.30 -5.01
CA GLN A 97 -8.80 4.75 -5.44
C GLN A 97 -8.61 3.44 -6.22
N HIS A 98 -7.62 3.38 -7.11
CA HIS A 98 -7.32 2.18 -7.89
C HIS A 98 -6.91 0.99 -7.01
N GLU A 99 -6.07 1.20 -5.99
CA GLU A 99 -5.72 0.13 -5.05
C GLU A 99 -6.92 -0.33 -4.21
N ARG A 100 -7.79 0.60 -3.78
CA ARG A 100 -9.05 0.24 -3.10
C ARG A 100 -9.93 -0.64 -3.98
N GLU A 101 -10.06 -0.29 -5.25
CA GLU A 101 -10.85 -1.07 -6.20
C GLU A 101 -10.27 -2.47 -6.43
N LYS A 102 -8.95 -2.60 -6.55
CA LYS A 102 -8.29 -3.93 -6.62
C LYS A 102 -8.53 -4.74 -5.35
N ALA A 103 -8.36 -4.15 -4.18
CA ALA A 103 -8.60 -4.82 -2.91
C ALA A 103 -10.04 -5.32 -2.81
N CYS A 104 -11.04 -4.51 -3.20
CA CYS A 104 -12.43 -4.94 -3.26
C CYS A 104 -12.67 -6.09 -4.26
N GLN A 105 -12.03 -6.06 -5.43
CA GLN A 105 -12.14 -7.13 -6.43
C GLN A 105 -11.52 -8.44 -5.94
N GLU A 106 -10.35 -8.35 -5.31
CA GLU A 106 -9.65 -9.49 -4.73
C GLU A 106 -10.45 -10.10 -3.58
N TYR A 107 -10.88 -9.26 -2.62
CA TYR A 107 -11.72 -9.69 -1.51
C TYR A 107 -13.02 -10.35 -1.99
N THR A 108 -13.69 -9.76 -2.98
CA THR A 108 -14.89 -10.35 -3.60
C THR A 108 -14.59 -11.73 -4.19
N SER A 109 -13.46 -11.88 -4.89
CA SER A 109 -13.07 -13.16 -5.50
C SER A 109 -12.80 -14.22 -4.45
N LEU A 110 -12.09 -13.87 -3.37
CA LEU A 110 -11.81 -14.76 -2.24
C LEU A 110 -13.11 -15.19 -1.54
N MET A 111 -14.00 -14.24 -1.25
CA MET A 111 -15.28 -14.54 -0.59
C MET A 111 -16.21 -15.38 -1.47
N LEU A 112 -16.17 -15.24 -2.80
CA LEU A 112 -16.91 -16.13 -3.70
C LEU A 112 -16.41 -17.58 -3.63
N LEU A 113 -15.09 -17.81 -3.49
CA LEU A 113 -14.54 -19.15 -3.29
C LEU A 113 -14.99 -19.76 -1.97
N VAL A 114 -14.99 -18.96 -0.89
CA VAL A 114 -15.49 -19.37 0.43
C VAL A 114 -16.98 -19.71 0.37
N GLN A 115 -17.81 -18.84 -0.21
CA GLN A 115 -19.26 -19.06 -0.34
C GLN A 115 -19.60 -20.28 -1.20
N ALA A 116 -18.80 -20.56 -2.23
CA ALA A 116 -18.96 -21.74 -3.06
C ALA A 116 -18.58 -23.05 -2.33
N GLY A 117 -17.94 -22.96 -1.15
CA GLY A 117 -17.36 -24.12 -0.46
C GLY A 117 -16.22 -24.75 -1.27
N ALA A 118 -15.57 -23.98 -2.13
CA ALA A 118 -14.52 -24.45 -3.02
C ALA A 118 -13.16 -24.40 -2.33
N TYR A 119 -13.07 -24.84 -1.06
CA TYR A 119 -11.84 -24.83 -0.28
C TYR A 119 -11.64 -26.16 0.45
N VAL A 120 -10.41 -26.42 0.86
CA VAL A 120 -10.04 -27.48 1.79
C VAL A 120 -9.69 -26.82 3.12
N GLU A 121 -10.30 -27.28 4.20
CA GLU A 121 -9.98 -26.85 5.55
C GLU A 121 -8.77 -27.66 6.05
N ASP A 122 -7.75 -26.96 6.56
CA ASP A 122 -6.62 -27.60 7.22
C ASP A 122 -7.08 -28.14 8.58
N PRO A 123 -6.92 -29.45 8.85
CA PRO A 123 -7.37 -30.05 10.09
C PRO A 123 -6.53 -29.66 11.33
N GLU A 124 -5.34 -29.07 11.16
CA GLU A 124 -4.46 -28.68 12.27
C GLU A 124 -4.84 -27.32 12.85
N ASP A 125 -5.15 -26.35 12.00
CA ASP A 125 -5.39 -24.95 12.42
C ASP A 125 -6.74 -24.37 11.95
N GLY A 126 -7.51 -25.11 11.13
CA GLY A 126 -8.81 -24.66 10.62
C GLY A 126 -8.73 -23.63 9.50
N THR A 127 -7.55 -23.40 8.91
CA THR A 127 -7.38 -22.45 7.81
C THR A 127 -7.98 -22.98 6.50
N TYR A 128 -8.48 -22.08 5.66
CA TYR A 128 -9.10 -22.43 4.38
C TYR A 128 -8.10 -22.26 3.24
N TRP A 129 -7.97 -23.30 2.42
CA TRP A 129 -7.05 -23.35 1.28
C TRP A 129 -7.78 -23.60 -0.03
N TYR A 130 -7.38 -22.89 -1.08
CA TYR A 130 -7.79 -23.17 -2.45
C TYR A 130 -6.57 -23.27 -3.35
N GLU A 131 -6.39 -24.45 -3.97
CA GLU A 131 -5.16 -24.80 -4.69
C GLU A 131 -3.92 -24.61 -3.79
N GLU A 132 -2.99 -23.74 -4.15
CA GLU A 132 -1.79 -23.41 -3.37
C GLU A 132 -1.94 -22.12 -2.54
N CYS A 133 -3.15 -21.54 -2.50
CA CYS A 133 -3.43 -20.27 -1.83
C CYS A 133 -4.12 -20.49 -0.48
N ASN A 134 -3.54 -19.93 0.59
CA ASN A 134 -4.19 -19.82 1.90
C ASN A 134 -5.20 -18.66 1.85
N LEU A 135 -6.48 -18.99 1.70
CA LEU A 135 -7.57 -18.01 1.63
C LEU A 135 -7.72 -17.26 2.94
N SER A 136 -7.61 -17.96 4.09
CA SER A 136 -7.73 -17.32 5.41
C SER A 136 -6.67 -16.24 5.61
N ALA A 137 -5.41 -16.54 5.29
CA ALA A 137 -4.32 -15.58 5.39
C ALA A 137 -4.47 -14.41 4.41
N ALA A 138 -4.93 -14.66 3.18
CA ALA A 138 -5.15 -13.61 2.19
C ALA A 138 -6.30 -12.66 2.61
N ILE A 139 -7.41 -13.21 3.10
CA ILE A 139 -8.55 -12.43 3.63
C ILE A 139 -8.10 -11.63 4.86
N GLN A 140 -7.42 -12.26 5.82
CA GLN A 140 -6.92 -11.59 7.02
C GLN A 140 -5.97 -10.45 6.66
N CYS A 141 -5.07 -10.63 5.69
CA CYS A 141 -4.17 -9.58 5.23
C CYS A 141 -4.93 -8.37 4.66
N LEU A 142 -5.98 -8.62 3.86
CA LEU A 142 -6.83 -7.55 3.34
C LEU A 142 -7.62 -6.85 4.45
N ASP A 143 -8.18 -7.60 5.41
CA ASP A 143 -8.94 -7.04 6.54
C ASP A 143 -8.04 -6.17 7.43
N GLN A 144 -6.84 -6.63 7.77
CA GLN A 144 -5.85 -5.84 8.53
C GLN A 144 -5.45 -4.58 7.77
N TRP A 145 -5.22 -4.66 6.45
CA TRP A 145 -4.92 -3.50 5.61
C TRP A 145 -6.07 -2.47 5.59
N ALA A 146 -7.32 -2.93 5.56
CA ALA A 146 -8.49 -2.07 5.60
C ALA A 146 -8.63 -1.40 6.99
N LEU A 147 -8.51 -2.18 8.06
CA LEU A 147 -8.64 -1.71 9.45
C LEU A 147 -7.55 -0.70 9.82
N ALA A 148 -6.32 -0.91 9.36
CA ALA A 148 -5.22 0.05 9.51
C ALA A 148 -5.52 1.43 8.89
N GLN A 149 -6.48 1.50 7.95
CA GLN A 149 -6.95 2.73 7.32
C GLN A 149 -8.29 3.23 7.88
N GLY A 150 -8.83 2.59 8.91
CA GLY A 150 -10.15 2.94 9.45
C GLY A 150 -11.32 2.42 8.60
N LEU A 151 -11.10 1.37 7.82
CA LEU A 151 -12.08 0.81 6.89
C LEU A 151 -12.34 -0.68 7.18
N HIS A 152 -13.46 -1.20 6.68
CA HIS A 152 -13.75 -2.63 6.64
C HIS A 152 -14.43 -3.00 5.31
N PHE A 153 -14.38 -4.27 4.92
CA PHE A 153 -15.10 -4.77 3.75
C PHE A 153 -16.57 -5.06 4.11
N ALA A 154 -17.49 -4.36 3.44
CA ALA A 154 -18.93 -4.55 3.57
C ALA A 154 -19.50 -5.11 2.26
N PRO A 155 -20.50 -6.01 2.31
CA PRO A 155 -21.17 -6.49 1.11
C PRO A 155 -21.90 -5.32 0.41
N THR A 156 -21.81 -5.27 -0.92
CA THR A 156 -22.51 -4.25 -1.71
C THR A 156 -24.04 -4.45 -1.62
N PRO A 157 -24.86 -3.39 -1.76
CA PRO A 157 -26.32 -3.50 -1.64
C PRO A 157 -26.99 -4.44 -2.65
N ASP A 158 -26.33 -4.68 -3.79
CA ASP A 158 -26.79 -5.60 -4.82
C ASP A 158 -26.34 -7.05 -4.58
N GLY A 159 -25.52 -7.30 -3.55
CA GLY A 159 -25.03 -8.62 -3.15
C GLY A 159 -24.00 -9.24 -4.09
N ASN A 160 -23.48 -8.48 -5.06
CA ASN A 160 -22.57 -9.00 -6.10
C ASN A 160 -21.09 -8.79 -5.79
N GLY A 161 -20.76 -8.18 -4.65
CA GLY A 161 -19.37 -8.01 -4.23
C GLY A 161 -19.23 -7.31 -2.89
N TYR A 162 -18.03 -6.77 -2.66
CA TYR A 162 -17.67 -6.04 -1.46
C TYR A 162 -17.16 -4.64 -1.80
N GLN A 163 -17.39 -3.71 -0.88
CA GLN A 163 -16.91 -2.34 -0.91
C GLN A 163 -16.28 -1.97 0.43
N LEU A 164 -15.43 -0.95 0.45
CA LEU A 164 -14.85 -0.44 1.69
C LEU A 164 -15.79 0.60 2.31
N GLU A 165 -16.12 0.39 3.58
CA GLU A 165 -16.90 1.32 4.40
C GLU A 165 -16.10 1.74 5.64
N PRO A 166 -16.41 2.89 6.27
CA PRO A 166 -15.79 3.26 7.54
C PRO A 166 -16.00 2.16 8.58
N ALA A 167 -14.90 1.73 9.23
CA ALA A 167 -14.96 0.80 10.36
C ALA A 167 -15.63 1.48 11.56
N THR A 168 -16.30 0.67 12.37
CA THR A 168 -16.83 1.07 13.67
C THR A 168 -15.70 1.22 14.69
N GLN A 169 -15.94 1.99 15.76
CA GLN A 169 -14.95 2.12 16.83
C GLN A 169 -14.64 0.77 17.50
N GLU A 170 -15.63 -0.12 17.62
CA GLU A 170 -15.46 -1.45 18.20
C GLU A 170 -14.50 -2.32 17.39
N GLU A 171 -14.61 -2.29 16.05
CA GLU A 171 -13.69 -2.99 15.15
C GLU A 171 -12.26 -2.45 15.24
N LEU A 172 -12.12 -1.12 15.37
CA LEU A 172 -10.82 -0.48 15.51
C LEU A 172 -10.16 -0.78 16.87
N ASP A 173 -10.96 -0.80 17.94
CA ASP A 173 -10.48 -1.15 19.28
C ASP A 173 -10.04 -2.64 19.32
N ALA A 174 -10.82 -3.53 18.69
CA ALA A 174 -10.47 -4.94 18.56
C ALA A 174 -9.20 -5.16 17.73
N TYR A 175 -9.05 -4.44 16.62
CA TYR A 175 -7.82 -4.46 15.81
C TYR A 175 -6.62 -3.97 16.60
N ALA A 176 -6.74 -2.84 17.31
CA ALA A 176 -5.66 -2.29 18.12
C ALA A 176 -5.24 -3.25 19.24
N GLN A 177 -6.20 -3.95 19.85
CA GLN A 177 -5.90 -4.98 20.84
C GLN A 177 -5.16 -6.16 20.21
N ALA A 178 -5.61 -6.67 19.07
CA ALA A 178 -4.96 -7.79 18.37
C ALA A 178 -3.51 -7.47 17.97
N VAL A 179 -3.25 -6.26 17.47
CA VAL A 179 -1.89 -5.80 17.14
C VAL A 179 -1.01 -5.72 18.39
N ALA A 180 -1.55 -5.22 19.51
CA ALA A 180 -0.80 -5.14 20.76
C ALA A 180 -0.46 -6.53 21.33
N GLU A 181 -1.35 -7.51 21.18
CA GLU A 181 -1.11 -8.90 21.61
C GLU A 181 -0.03 -9.57 20.74
N GLU A 182 -0.02 -9.35 19.43
CA GLU A 182 1.05 -9.84 18.53
C GLU A 182 2.41 -9.22 18.87
N ASP A 183 2.47 -7.91 19.14
CA ASP A 183 3.71 -7.21 19.53
C ASP A 183 4.28 -7.74 20.87
N GLU A 184 3.42 -8.10 21.84
CA GLU A 184 3.84 -8.68 23.12
C GLU A 184 4.40 -10.11 22.95
N GLU A 185 3.83 -10.92 22.06
CA GLU A 185 4.32 -12.28 21.79
C GLU A 185 5.71 -12.27 21.10
N ASP A 186 5.96 -11.31 20.22
CA ASP A 186 7.26 -11.12 19.55
C ASP A 186 8.36 -10.60 20.49
N GLU A 187 8.02 -9.88 21.57
CA GLU A 187 8.98 -9.45 22.60
C GLU A 187 9.35 -10.58 23.59
N GLU A 188 8.50 -11.60 23.74
CA GLU A 188 8.72 -12.74 24.64
C GLU A 188 9.38 -13.98 23.97
N ALA A 189 9.50 -14.01 22.64
CA ALA A 189 10.07 -15.11 21.84
C ALA A 189 11.61 -15.03 21.64
#